data_AF-A0A9N9DYY6-F1
#
_entry.id   AF-A0A9N9DYY6-F1
#
_cell.length_a   1.000
_cell.length_b   1.000
_cell.length_c   1.000
_cell.angle_alpha   90.00
_cell.angle_beta   90.00
_cell.angle_gamma   90.00
#
_symmetry.space_group_name_H-M   'P 1'
#
loop_
_entity.id
_entity.type
_entity.pdbx_description
1 polymer ?
#
loop_
_entity_poly.entity_id
_entity_poly.type
_entity_poly.pdbx_seq_one_letter_code
_entity_poly.pdbx_strand_id
1 'polypeptide(L)' 'MVKVPKVLKPDFRRSVTKDKISTPIAIPTKAPPSILPPKKVIKALYDYEANAPHELSFSKGDFFHV' A
#
# COMPACT_ATOMS: atom_id res chain seq x y z
N MET A 1 35.04 -32.83 -19.99
CA MET A 1 35.24 -31.44 -19.51
C MET A 1 34.08 -30.59 -20.01
N VAL A 2 33.15 -30.25 -19.12
CA VAL A 2 31.82 -29.69 -19.43
C VAL A 2 31.95 -28.21 -19.82
N LYS A 3 31.33 -27.79 -20.93
CA LYS A 3 31.25 -26.36 -21.30
C LYS A 3 29.78 -25.93 -21.31
N VAL A 4 29.39 -25.26 -20.23
CA VAL A 4 28.04 -24.75 -19.95
C VAL A 4 27.66 -23.68 -20.99
N PRO A 5 26.47 -23.76 -21.64
CA PRO A 5 26.01 -22.70 -22.52
C PRO A 5 25.52 -21.49 -21.70
N LYS A 6 26.03 -20.29 -22.02
CA LYS A 6 25.69 -19.03 -21.34
C LYS A 6 24.27 -18.61 -21.74
N VAL A 7 23.38 -18.56 -20.77
CA VAL A 7 22.04 -17.96 -20.87
C VAL A 7 22.20 -16.45 -21.05
N LEU A 8 21.78 -15.92 -22.20
CA LEU A 8 21.73 -14.48 -22.47
C LEU A 8 20.57 -13.87 -21.68
N LYS A 9 20.88 -13.13 -20.62
CA LYS A 9 19.93 -12.24 -19.95
C LYS A 9 19.94 -10.90 -20.70
N PRO A 10 18.79 -10.31 -21.08
CA PRO A 10 18.78 -8.97 -21.60
C PRO A 10 19.10 -7.98 -20.48
N ASP A 11 20.25 -7.31 -20.59
CA ASP A 11 20.63 -6.18 -19.75
C ASP A 11 19.67 -5.02 -20.01
N PHE A 12 18.64 -4.88 -19.17
CA PHE A 12 17.80 -3.68 -19.18
C PHE A 12 18.52 -2.53 -18.46
N ARG A 13 19.68 -2.13 -18.99
CA ARG A 13 20.35 -0.88 -18.59
C ARG A 13 19.64 0.29 -19.26
N ARG A 14 18.48 0.67 -18.71
CA ARG A 14 17.89 1.98 -19.00
C ARG A 14 18.83 3.06 -18.43
N SER A 15 19.53 3.72 -19.34
CA SER A 15 20.20 4.99 -19.12
C SER A 15 19.23 5.98 -18.47
N VAL A 16 19.46 6.35 -17.21
CA VAL A 16 18.80 7.51 -16.60
C VAL A 16 19.57 8.74 -17.04
N THR A 17 19.09 9.40 -18.09
CA THR A 17 19.54 10.74 -18.45
C THR A 17 19.27 11.66 -17.25
N LYS A 18 20.32 12.35 -16.81
CA LYS A 18 20.28 13.41 -15.79
C LYS A 18 19.60 14.64 -16.39
N ASP A 19 18.28 14.70 -16.33
CA ASP A 19 17.56 15.94 -16.59
C ASP A 19 17.24 16.61 -15.26
N LYS A 20 18.06 17.62 -14.94
CA LYS A 20 17.88 18.54 -13.81
C LYS A 20 16.65 19.40 -14.09
N ILE A 21 15.45 18.92 -13.75
CA ILE A 21 14.27 19.77 -13.64
C ILE A 21 14.37 20.52 -12.30
N SER A 22 14.84 21.76 -12.38
CA SER A 22 14.79 22.75 -11.29
C SER A 22 13.39 23.35 -11.22
N THR A 23 12.42 22.56 -10.80
CA THR A 23 11.15 23.10 -10.31
C THR A 23 11.14 22.95 -8.80
N PRO A 24 10.92 24.02 -8.00
CA PRO A 24 10.68 23.83 -6.59
C PRO A 24 9.41 22.99 -6.45
N ILE A 25 9.60 21.71 -6.10
CA ILE A 25 8.52 20.86 -5.62
C ILE A 25 7.98 21.59 -4.39
N ALA A 26 6.81 22.21 -4.53
CA ALA A 26 6.04 22.67 -3.41
C ALA A 26 5.63 21.40 -2.65
N ILE A 27 6.45 21.01 -1.68
CA ILE A 27 6.13 19.95 -0.74
C ILE A 27 4.85 20.44 -0.05
N PRO A 28 3.71 19.74 -0.17
CA PRO A 28 2.54 20.12 0.60
C PRO A 28 2.94 20.04 2.08
N THR A 29 2.97 21.19 2.75
CA THR A 29 3.27 21.33 4.19
C THR A 29 2.17 20.77 5.08
N LYS A 30 1.12 20.22 4.48
CA LYS A 30 0.07 19.49 5.17
C LYS A 30 0.52 18.04 5.32
N ALA A 31 0.91 17.67 6.54
CA ALA A 31 1.14 16.28 6.91
C ALA A 31 0.00 15.41 6.35
N PRO A 32 0.29 14.25 5.72
CA PRO A 32 -0.75 13.39 5.21
C PRO A 32 -1.74 13.06 6.33
N PRO A 33 -3.05 13.11 6.08
CA PRO A 33 -4.08 12.93 7.11
C PRO A 33 -4.05 11.54 7.78
N SER A 34 -3.18 10.64 7.31
CA SER A 34 -3.01 9.27 7.75
C SER A 34 -2.02 9.06 8.91
N ILE A 35 -1.35 10.10 9.42
CA ILE A 35 -0.34 9.93 10.48
C ILE A 35 -0.97 9.87 11.88
N LEU A 36 -2.19 10.41 12.06
CA LEU A 36 -2.83 10.40 13.37
C LEU A 36 -3.47 9.04 13.64
N PRO A 37 -3.10 8.36 14.73
CA PRO A 37 -3.75 7.12 15.12
C PRO A 37 -5.27 7.32 15.26
N PRO A 38 -6.09 6.36 14.82
CA PRO A 38 -7.54 6.43 14.95
C PRO A 38 -7.93 6.66 16.40
N LYS A 39 -8.79 7.66 16.65
CA LYS A 39 -9.18 8.05 18.01
C LYS A 39 -9.99 6.95 18.71
N LYS A 40 -10.72 6.15 17.94
CA LYS A 40 -11.56 5.07 18.43
C LYS A 40 -11.39 3.86 17.54
N VAL A 41 -11.32 2.71 18.19
CA VAL A 41 -11.32 1.40 17.55
C VAL A 41 -12.43 0.59 18.19
N ILE A 42 -13.19 -0.12 17.37
CA ILE A 42 -14.29 -1.00 17.80
C ILE A 42 -13.85 -2.44 17.52
N LYS A 43 -14.12 -3.36 18.46
CA LYS A 43 -13.86 -4.80 18.28
C LYS A 43 -15.17 -5.57 18.15
N ALA A 44 -15.26 -6.44 17.14
CA ALA A 44 -16.36 -7.39 17.02
C ALA A 44 -16.32 -8.44 18.15
N LEU A 45 -17.40 -8.54 18.92
CA LEU A 45 -17.51 -9.50 20.03
C LEU A 45 -18.00 -10.88 19.58
N TYR A 46 -18.65 -10.94 18.42
CA TYR A 46 -19.26 -12.12 17.82
C TYR A 46 -19.13 -12.04 16.30
N ASP A 47 -19.36 -13.16 15.62
CA ASP A 47 -19.53 -13.18 14.18
C ASP A 47 -20.90 -12.57 13.83
N TYR A 48 -20.99 -11.90 12.69
CA TYR A 48 -22.21 -11.29 12.20
C TYR A 48 -22.29 -11.43 10.69
N GLU A 49 -23.46 -11.87 10.22
CA GLU A 49 -23.79 -11.93 8.80
C GLU A 49 -24.81 -10.84 8.46
N ALA A 50 -24.49 -10.05 7.43
CA ALA A 50 -25.34 -8.99 6.93
C ALA A 50 -26.64 -9.55 6.35
N ASN A 51 -27.77 -8.96 6.76
CA ASN A 51 -29.11 -9.31 6.30
C ASN A 51 -29.69 -8.26 5.33
N ALA A 52 -29.06 -7.08 5.24
CA ALA A 52 -29.46 -6.00 4.33
C ALA A 52 -28.26 -5.44 3.54
N PRO A 53 -28.48 -4.80 2.37
CA PRO A 53 -27.41 -4.28 1.51
C PRO A 53 -26.51 -3.20 2.13
N HIS A 54 -26.90 -2.61 3.26
CA HIS A 54 -26.16 -1.56 3.97
C HIS A 54 -25.47 -2.06 5.24
N GLU A 55 -25.52 -3.38 5.47
CA GLU A 55 -24.84 -4.04 6.57
C GLU A 55 -23.54 -4.68 6.08
N LEU A 56 -22.60 -4.87 6.99
CA LEU A 56 -21.29 -5.48 6.70
C LEU A 56 -21.15 -6.75 7.55
N SER A 57 -20.93 -7.90 6.92
CA SER A 57 -20.56 -9.13 7.63
C SER A 57 -19.15 -8.99 8.22
N PHE A 58 -18.93 -9.53 9.41
CA PHE A 58 -17.63 -9.53 10.08
C PHE A 58 -17.47 -10.72 11.03
N SER A 59 -16.22 -11.01 11.38
CA SER A 59 -15.88 -12.09 12.30
C SER A 59 -15.54 -11.55 13.69
N LYS A 60 -15.75 -12.37 14.70
CA LYS A 60 -15.34 -12.10 16.08
C LYS A 60 -13.84 -11.83 16.13
N GLY A 61 -13.51 -10.65 16.66
CA GLY A 61 -12.13 -10.20 16.77
C GLY A 61 -11.71 -9.17 15.73
N ASP A 62 -12.53 -8.91 14.71
CA ASP A 62 -12.28 -7.83 13.75
C ASP A 62 -12.28 -6.45 14.43
N PHE A 63 -11.49 -5.53 13.87
CA PHE A 63 -11.36 -4.16 14.35
C PHE A 63 -11.78 -3.14 13.30
N PHE A 64 -12.54 -2.13 13.74
CA PHE A 64 -13.04 -1.05 12.89
C PHE A 64 -12.65 0.31 13.46
N HIS A 65 -12.47 1.28 12.57
CA HIS A 65 -12.21 2.67 12.93
C HIS A 65 -13.44 3.52 12.62
N VAL A 66 -13.73 4.50 13.47
CA VAL A 66 -14.86 5.44 13.34
C VAL A 66 -14.46 6.88 13.64
#